data_AF-A0A447T9D1-F1
#
_entry.id   AF-A0A447T9D1-F1
#
_cell.length_a   1.000
_cell.length_b   1.000
_cell.length_c   1.000
_cell.angle_alpha   90.00
_cell.angle_beta   90.00
_cell.angle_gamma   90.00
#
_symmetry.space_group_name_H-M   'P 1'
#
loop_
_entity.id
_entity.type
_entity.pdbx_description
1 polymer ?
#
loop_
_entity_poly.entity_id
_entity_poly.type
_entity_poly.pdbx_seq_one_letter_code
_entity_poly.pdbx_strand_id
1 'polypeptide(L)'
;MVLLPRARAAYQHCTFRFLNAAECAYPQGWVDYQAMASYDRVNWFRVPTRYEDGVMVIEHVPLSGSIYYAYFEPYSYDQHLNLIGQAQGSGLCQVSDLGSTVQAAT
;
A
#
# COMPACT_ATOMS: atom_id res chain seq x y z
N MET A 1 4.36 4.67 1.26
CA MET A 1 4.40 4.52 -0.20
C MET A 1 5.79 4.90 -0.67
N VAL A 2 6.58 3.95 -1.16
CA VAL A 2 7.91 4.25 -1.75
C VAL A 2 7.69 4.45 -3.24
N LEU A 3 7.95 5.67 -3.74
CA LEU A 3 7.82 6.02 -5.15
C LEU A 3 9.21 5.96 -5.80
N LEU A 4 9.41 5.10 -6.80
CA LEU A 4 10.67 5.07 -7.55
C LEU A 4 10.68 6.12 -8.67
N PRO A 5 11.83 6.77 -8.95
CA PRO A 5 11.95 7.67 -10.08
C PRO A 5 11.64 6.93 -11.39
N ARG A 6 10.69 7.49 -12.14
CA ARG A 6 10.18 6.97 -13.40
C ARG A 6 11.32 6.72 -14.40
N ALA A 7 11.29 5.55 -15.04
CA ALA A 7 12.02 5.17 -16.27
C ALA A 7 13.23 4.22 -16.19
N ARG A 8 13.68 3.71 -15.03
CA ARG A 8 14.84 2.77 -14.99
C ARG A 8 14.63 1.42 -14.31
N ALA A 9 13.49 1.17 -13.67
CA ALA A 9 13.27 -0.09 -12.95
C ALA A 9 12.71 -1.23 -13.83
N ALA A 10 12.19 -0.93 -15.02
CA ALA A 10 11.61 -1.94 -15.89
C ALA A 10 12.65 -3.01 -16.26
N TYR A 11 12.30 -4.28 -16.04
CA TYR A 11 13.11 -5.45 -16.32
C TYR A 11 14.47 -5.49 -15.59
N GLN A 12 14.64 -4.68 -14.55
CA GLN A 12 15.82 -4.69 -13.70
C GLN A 12 15.52 -5.43 -12.40
N HIS A 13 16.43 -6.32 -11.99
CA HIS A 13 16.34 -6.95 -10.68
C HIS A 13 16.57 -5.90 -9.60
N CYS A 14 15.52 -5.60 -8.85
CA CYS A 14 15.52 -4.58 -7.81
C CYS A 14 15.48 -5.24 -6.44
N THR A 15 16.38 -4.82 -5.55
CA THR A 15 16.44 -5.26 -4.16
C THR A 15 16.20 -4.05 -3.25
N PHE A 16 15.14 -4.09 -2.45
CA PHE A 16 14.82 -3.04 -1.48
C PHE A 16 15.07 -3.56 -0.07
N ARG A 17 15.79 -2.80 0.76
CA ARG A 17 16.12 -3.18 2.13
C ARG A 17 15.57 -2.15 3.10
N PHE A 18 14.70 -2.59 4.01
CA PHE A 18 14.16 -1.78 5.10
C PHE A 18 14.96 -2.10 6.35
N LEU A 19 15.95 -1.25 6.63
CA LEU A 19 16.97 -1.50 7.66
C LEU A 19 16.43 -1.40 9.08
N ASN A 20 15.35 -0.65 9.28
CA ASN A 20 14.70 -0.44 10.58
C ASN A 20 13.46 -1.34 10.77
N ALA A 21 13.33 -2.43 10.01
CA ALA A 21 12.17 -3.31 10.10
C ALA A 21 12.03 -3.94 11.51
N ALA A 22 13.14 -4.22 12.20
CA ALA A 22 13.16 -4.68 13.59
C ALA A 22 12.68 -3.65 14.62
N GLU A 23 12.69 -2.36 14.28
CA GLU A 23 12.27 -1.27 15.16
C GLU A 23 10.79 -0.90 14.98
N CYS A 24 10.10 -1.57 14.05
CA CYS A 24 8.68 -1.36 13.82
C CYS A 24 7.86 -1.82 15.04
N ALA A 25 6.62 -1.31 15.18
CA ALA A 25 5.74 -1.68 16.29
C ALA A 25 5.50 -3.21 16.42
N TYR A 26 5.53 -3.93 15.30
CA TYR A 26 5.31 -5.37 15.24
C TYR A 26 6.37 -6.06 14.35
N PRO A 27 7.59 -6.29 14.84
CA PRO A 27 8.67 -6.91 14.04
C PRO A 27 8.34 -8.34 13.60
N GLN A 28 7.59 -9.07 14.44
CA GLN A 28 7.13 -10.44 14.11
C GLN A 28 6.14 -10.47 12.94
N GLY A 29 5.50 -9.34 12.61
CA GLY A 29 4.61 -9.23 11.46
C GLY A 29 5.35 -9.32 10.12
N TRP A 30 6.68 -9.33 10.11
CA TRP A 30 7.51 -9.49 8.90
C TRP A 30 7.85 -10.95 8.60
N VAL A 31 7.69 -11.86 9.56
CA VAL A 31 7.91 -13.30 9.34
C VAL A 31 6.81 -13.81 8.39
N ASP A 32 7.22 -14.51 7.32
CA ASP A 32 6.35 -15.01 6.24
C ASP A 32 5.51 -13.94 5.50
N TYR A 33 5.81 -12.67 5.72
CA TYR A 33 5.14 -11.56 5.08
C TYR A 33 5.67 -11.32 3.67
N GLN A 34 4.77 -10.96 2.75
CA GLN A 34 5.11 -10.52 1.39
C GLN A 34 4.53 -9.14 1.11
N ALA A 35 5.35 -8.22 0.61
CA ALA A 35 4.91 -6.88 0.25
C ALA A 35 3.89 -6.90 -0.90
N MET A 36 2.99 -5.91 -0.91
CA MET A 36 2.05 -5.70 -2.02
C MET A 36 2.66 -4.76 -3.04
N ALA A 37 2.48 -5.06 -4.32
CA ALA A 37 2.88 -4.21 -5.43
C ALA A 37 1.73 -4.00 -6.42
N SER A 38 1.75 -2.87 -7.13
CA SER A 38 0.75 -2.55 -8.15
C SER A 38 1.32 -1.63 -9.22
N TYR A 39 0.92 -1.84 -10.47
CA TYR A 39 1.28 -0.98 -11.60
C TYR A 39 0.31 0.19 -11.79
N ASP A 40 -0.94 0.06 -11.32
CA ASP A 40 -2.06 0.99 -11.60
C ASP A 40 -2.73 1.54 -10.33
N ARG A 41 -2.35 1.06 -9.13
CA ARG A 41 -2.97 1.33 -7.82
C ARG A 41 -4.39 0.76 -7.66
N VAL A 42 -4.81 -0.12 -8.57
CA VAL A 42 -6.12 -0.79 -8.55
C VAL A 42 -5.93 -2.28 -8.37
N ASN A 43 -5.04 -2.90 -9.14
CA ASN A 43 -4.74 -4.32 -9.09
C ASN A 43 -3.46 -4.54 -8.28
N TRP A 44 -3.58 -5.23 -7.16
CA TRP A 44 -2.47 -5.48 -6.24
C TRP A 44 -2.09 -6.97 -6.20
N PHE A 45 -0.79 -7.24 -6.12
CA PHE A 45 -0.23 -8.59 -6.06
C PHE A 45 0.92 -8.67 -5.06
N ARG A 46 1.22 -9.86 -4.55
CA ARG A 46 2.34 -10.08 -3.62
C ARG A 46 3.66 -10.21 -4.38
N VAL A 47 4.74 -9.71 -3.79
CA VAL A 47 6.12 -9.85 -4.32
C VAL A 47 7.03 -10.57 -3.33
N PRO A 48 8.03 -11.35 -3.82
CA PRO A 48 8.98 -12.05 -2.96
C PRO A 48 9.60 -11.10 -1.94
N THR A 49 9.42 -11.46 -0.67
CA THR A 49 9.91 -10.69 0.47
C THR A 49 10.43 -11.68 1.50
N ARG A 50 11.53 -11.34 2.14
CA ARG A 50 12.06 -12.08 3.29
C ARG A 50 12.41 -11.13 4.42
N TYR A 51 12.49 -11.68 5.61
CA TYR A 51 12.89 -10.97 6.81
C TYR A 51 14.01 -11.76 7.49
N GLU A 52 15.21 -11.16 7.55
CA GLU A 52 16.42 -11.78 8.09
C GLU A 52 17.24 -10.73 8.84
N ASP A 53 17.82 -11.11 9.98
CA ASP A 53 18.69 -10.25 10.80
C ASP A 53 18.12 -8.85 11.08
N GLY A 54 16.81 -8.75 11.28
CA GLY A 54 16.12 -7.50 11.56
C GLY A 54 15.84 -6.60 10.34
N VAL A 55 16.18 -7.06 9.13
CA VAL A 55 16.00 -6.34 7.87
C VAL A 55 14.94 -7.03 7.00
N MET A 56 13.96 -6.26 6.54
CA MET A 56 13.02 -6.75 5.52
C MET A 56 13.59 -6.46 4.12
N VAL A 57 13.61 -7.48 3.26
CA VAL A 57 14.16 -7.41 1.91
C VAL A 57 13.09 -7.80 0.90
N ILE A 58 12.82 -6.92 -0.08
CA ILE A 58 11.96 -7.22 -1.24
C ILE A 58 12.86 -7.46 -2.46
N GLU A 59 12.59 -8.52 -3.20
CA GLU A 59 13.25 -8.85 -4.47
C GLU A 59 12.22 -8.96 -5.58
N HIS A 60 12.32 -8.07 -6.57
CA HIS A 60 11.33 -7.99 -7.62
C HIS A 60 11.95 -7.48 -8.94
N VAL A 61 11.48 -8.03 -10.07
CA VAL A 61 11.80 -7.56 -11.42
C VAL A 61 10.54 -6.91 -12.00
N PRO A 62 10.38 -5.57 -11.92
CA PRO A 62 9.18 -4.91 -12.40
C PRO A 62 9.03 -5.03 -13.93
N LEU A 63 7.80 -5.25 -14.40
CA LEU A 63 7.50 -5.30 -15.84
C LEU A 63 7.34 -3.89 -16.46
N SER A 64 7.22 -2.86 -15.63
CA SER A 64 7.00 -1.47 -16.04
C SER A 64 7.98 -0.52 -15.35
N GLY A 65 8.23 0.62 -15.99
CA GLY A 65 9.13 1.66 -15.46
C GLY A 65 8.55 2.43 -14.28
N SER A 66 7.30 2.17 -13.92
CA SER A 66 6.61 2.72 -12.74
C SER A 66 5.82 1.61 -12.05
N ILE A 67 6.01 1.49 -10.74
CA ILE A 67 5.33 0.52 -9.87
C ILE A 67 5.24 1.11 -8.44
N TYR A 68 4.19 0.75 -7.71
CA TYR A 68 3.97 1.12 -6.32
C TYR A 68 4.17 -0.10 -5.42
N TYR A 69 4.76 0.11 -4.24
CA TYR A 69 4.82 -0.89 -3.18
C TYR A 69 4.12 -0.38 -1.92
N ALA A 70 3.38 -1.26 -1.25
CA ALA A 70 2.61 -0.96 -0.05
C ALA A 70 2.63 -2.12 0.95
N TYR A 71 2.36 -1.79 2.23
CA TYR A 71 2.26 -2.79 3.27
C TYR A 71 1.03 -3.71 3.08
N PHE A 72 -0.09 -3.10 2.71
CA PHE A 72 -1.32 -3.76 2.29
C PHE A 72 -1.94 -2.96 1.13
N GLU A 73 -2.93 -3.52 0.46
CA GLU A 73 -3.72 -2.79 -0.55
C GLU A 73 -4.31 -1.51 0.08
N PRO A 74 -3.93 -0.31 -0.41
CA PRO A 74 -4.44 0.94 0.11
C PRO A 74 -5.90 1.15 -0.28
N TYR A 75 -6.68 1.72 0.65
CA TYR A 75 -8.00 2.28 0.38
C TYR A 75 -7.93 3.79 0.50
N SER A 76 -8.12 4.50 -0.61
CA SER A 76 -7.97 5.95 -0.65
C SER A 76 -9.17 6.68 -0.06
N TYR A 77 -8.95 7.94 0.33
CA TYR A 77 -10.04 8.80 0.79
C TYR A 77 -11.08 9.04 -0.33
N ASP A 78 -10.64 9.16 -1.59
CA ASP A 78 -11.58 9.28 -2.71
C ASP A 78 -12.44 8.02 -2.88
N GLN A 79 -11.86 6.82 -2.69
CA GLN A 79 -12.64 5.57 -2.69
C GLN A 79 -13.68 5.56 -1.57
N HIS A 80 -13.30 6.04 -0.38
CA HIS A 80 -14.21 6.21 0.75
C HIS A 80 -15.38 7.16 0.44
N LEU A 81 -15.09 8.35 -0.09
CA LEU A 81 -16.13 9.31 -0.46
C LEU A 81 -17.05 8.77 -1.55
N ASN A 82 -16.48 8.09 -2.56
CA ASN A 82 -17.27 7.43 -3.61
C ASN A 82 -18.19 6.34 -3.03
N LEU A 83 -17.71 5.54 -2.07
CA LEU A 83 -18.52 4.52 -1.41
C LEU A 83 -19.69 5.13 -0.64
N ILE A 84 -19.44 6.19 0.15
CA ILE A 84 -20.50 6.89 0.88
C ILE A 84 -21.53 7.49 -0.09
N GLY A 85 -21.06 8.17 -1.14
CA GLY A 85 -21.93 8.77 -2.15
C GLY A 85 -22.81 7.73 -2.87
N GLN A 86 -22.26 6.55 -3.18
CA GLN A 86 -23.03 5.44 -3.75
C GLN A 86 -24.07 4.90 -2.76
N ALA A 87 -23.70 4.69 -1.50
CA ALA A 87 -24.61 4.19 -0.48
C ALA A 87 -25.79 5.13 -0.23
N GLN A 88 -25.56 6.45 -0.25
CA GLN A 88 -26.61 7.47 -0.09
C GLN A 88 -27.68 7.42 -1.19
N GLY A 89 -27.36 6.88 -2.37
CA GLY A 89 -28.34 6.70 -3.45
C GLY A 89 -29.44 5.69 -3.14
N SER A 90 -29.26 4.85 -2.11
CA SER A 90 -30.28 3.91 -1.66
C SER A 90 -31.28 4.59 -0.71
N GLY A 91 -32.58 4.40 -0.97
CA GLY A 91 -33.64 4.88 -0.07
C GLY A 91 -33.68 4.21 1.31
N LEU A 92 -32.85 3.18 1.53
CA LEU A 92 -32.68 2.51 2.82
C LEU A 92 -31.53 3.08 3.65
N CYS A 93 -30.72 3.97 3.08
CA CYS A 93 -29.51 4.49 3.70
C CYS A 93 -29.67 5.98 4.04
N GLN A 94 -29.12 6.39 5.18
CA GLN A 94 -28.95 7.78 5.55
C GLN A 94 -27.49 8.01 5.96
N VAL A 95 -26.90 9.07 5.41
CA VAL A 95 -25.54 9.52 5.78
C VAL A 95 -25.68 10.62 6.83
N SER A 96 -24.94 10.50 7.93
CA SER A 96 -24.85 11.53 8.98
C SER A 96 -23.39 11.82 9.25
N ASP A 97 -23.03 13.10 9.24
CA ASP A 97 -21.73 13.56 9.73
C ASP A 97 -21.74 13.55 11.27
N LEU A 98 -20.76 12.89 11.87
CA LEU A 98 -20.62 12.78 13.33
C LEU A 98 -19.68 13.85 13.91
N GLY A 99 -19.01 14.60 13.04
CA GLY A 99 -18.03 15.61 13.40
C GLY A 99 -16.72 15.43 12.65
N SER A 100 -15.87 16.46 12.71
CA SER A 100 -14.64 16.51 11.94
C SER A 100 -13.45 15.88 12.66
N THR A 101 -12.52 15.31 11.89
CA THR A 101 -11.22 14.87 12.40
C THR A 101 -10.32 16.07 12.80
N VAL A 102 -9.20 15.82 13.48
CA VAL A 102 -8.24 16.87 13.89
C VAL A 102 -7.73 17.72 12.71
N GLN A 103 -7.61 17.11 11.52
CA GLN A 103 -7.16 17.78 10.29
C GLN A 103 -8.34 18.27 9.44
N ALA A 104 -9.56 18.30 9.99
CA ALA A 104 -10.79 18.70 9.34
C ALA A 104 -11.19 17.87 8.10
N ALA A 105 -10.69 16.63 7.97
CA ALA A 105 -11.28 15.68 7.04
C ALA A 105 -12.70 15.34 7.51
N THR A 106 -13.65 15.49 6.59
CA THR A 106 -15.09 15.25 6.73
C THR A 106 -15.56 14.43 5.54
#